data_AF-A0A9D5NI19-F1
#
_entry.id   AF-A0A9D5NI19-F1
#
_cell.length_a   1.000
_cell.length_b   1.000
_cell.length_c   1.000
_cell.angle_alpha   90.00
_cell.angle_beta   90.00
_cell.angle_gamma   90.00
#
_symmetry.space_group_name_H-M   'P 1'
#
loop_
_entity.id
_entity.type
_entity.pdbx_description
1 polymer ?
#
loop_
_entity_poly.entity_id
_entity_poly.type
_entity_poly.pdbx_seq_one_letter_code
_entity_poly.pdbx_strand_id
1 'polypeptide(L)' 'MINEWKNFRFILTEDLNNMMIELLITNQMLEENKLSKNDKKLLEEHKNKLLLKFRDEFRKHNVEQLKIYNELVNK' A
#
# COMPACT_ATOMS: atom_id res chain seq x y z
N MET A 1 2.23 -1.04 -26.91
CA MET A 1 1.63 -0.03 -26.02
C MET A 1 0.23 -0.37 -25.50
N ILE A 2 -0.89 -0.29 -26.25
CA ILE A 2 -2.24 -0.59 -25.68
C ILE A 2 -2.33 -2.01 -25.11
N ASN A 3 -1.67 -2.99 -25.73
CA ASN A 3 -1.70 -4.38 -25.28
C ASN A 3 -0.81 -4.68 -24.06
N GLU A 4 0.23 -3.88 -23.82
CA GLU A 4 1.15 -4.10 -22.68
C GLU A 4 0.50 -3.66 -21.36
N TRP A 5 -0.19 -2.53 -21.36
CA TRP A 5 -0.94 -2.04 -20.20
C TRP A 5 -2.13 -2.94 -19.84
N LYS A 6 -2.84 -3.50 -20.84
CA LYS A 6 -4.02 -4.34 -20.60
C LYS A 6 -3.71 -5.62 -19.82
N ASN A 7 -2.53 -6.19 -20.04
CA ASN A 7 -2.09 -7.44 -19.42
C ASN A 7 -1.18 -7.21 -18.21
N PHE A 8 -0.76 -5.96 -17.96
CA PHE A 8 0.02 -5.61 -16.79
C PHE A 8 -0.81 -5.78 -15.51
N ARG A 9 -0.31 -6.60 -14.58
CA ARG A 9 -0.93 -6.87 -13.28
C ARG A 9 0.15 -6.91 -12.22
N PHE A 10 -0.09 -6.18 -11.13
CA PHE A 10 0.69 -6.35 -9.90
C PHE A 10 0.18 -7.57 -9.13
N ILE A 11 1.10 -8.24 -8.45
CA ILE A 11 0.85 -9.32 -7.51
C ILE A 11 0.47 -8.68 -6.17
N LEU A 12 -0.73 -9.03 -5.71
CA LEU A 12 -1.22 -8.76 -4.37
C LEU A 12 -1.33 -10.09 -3.64
N THR A 13 -0.37 -10.36 -2.77
CA THR A 13 -0.39 -11.53 -1.89
C THR A 13 -1.48 -11.39 -0.83
N GLU A 14 -1.82 -12.48 -0.16
CA GLU A 14 -2.74 -12.44 0.98
C GLU A 14 -2.25 -11.48 2.08
N ASP A 15 -0.94 -11.48 2.37
CA ASP A 15 -0.33 -10.54 3.32
C ASP A 15 -0.50 -9.07 2.90
N LEU A 16 -0.34 -8.76 1.61
CA LEU A 16 -0.58 -7.42 1.08
C LEU A 16 -2.05 -7.02 1.21
N ASN A 17 -2.98 -7.94 0.93
CA ASN A 17 -4.41 -7.69 1.10
C ASN A 17 -4.77 -7.43 2.56
N ASN A 18 -4.24 -8.23 3.49
CA ASN A 18 -4.46 -8.06 4.92
C ASN A 18 -3.92 -6.71 5.41
N MET A 19 -2.70 -6.34 5.01
CA MET A 19 -2.13 -5.03 5.34
C MET A 19 -2.93 -3.87 4.74
N MET A 20 -3.47 -4.02 3.53
CA MET A 20 -4.34 -3.01 2.92
C MET A 20 -5.65 -2.84 3.70
N ILE A 21 -6.30 -3.94 4.09
CA ILE A 21 -7.52 -3.89 4.91
C ILE A 21 -7.23 -3.19 6.25
N GLU A 22 -6.12 -3.52 6.90
CA GLU A 22 -5.71 -2.90 8.15
C GLU A 22 -5.42 -1.39 7.99
N LEU A 23 -4.81 -0.98 6.88
CA LEU A 23 -4.62 0.44 6.55
C LEU A 23 -5.95 1.18 6.37
N LEU A 24 -6.93 0.56 5.71
CA LEU A 24 -8.26 1.15 5.50
C LEU A 24 -9.00 1.34 6.83
N ILE A 25 -8.99 0.32 7.70
CA ILE A 25 -9.56 0.41 9.05
C ILE A 25 -8.87 1.51 9.85
N THR A 26 -7.54 1.55 9.81
CA THR A 26 -6.73 2.55 10.51
C THR A 26 -7.07 3.98 10.05
N ASN A 27 -7.25 4.19 8.74
CA ASN A 27 -7.68 5.48 8.18
C ASN A 27 -9.07 5.87 8.68
N GLN A 28 -10.03 4.95 8.61
CA GLN A 28 -11.39 5.21 9.08
C GLN A 28 -11.39 5.62 10.56
N MET A 29 -10.65 4.91 11.41
CA MET A 29 -10.51 5.25 12.82
C MET A 29 -9.89 6.64 13.06
N LEU A 30 -8.92 7.05 12.24
CA LEU A 30 -8.31 8.39 12.32
C LEU A 30 -9.28 9.50 11.89
N GLU A 31 -10.18 9.22 10.94
CA GLU A 31 -11.18 10.16 10.42
C GLU A 31 -12.37 10.36 11.37
N GLU A 32 -12.78 9.32 12.10
CA GLU A 32 -13.96 9.37 12.98
C GLU A 32 -13.83 10.34 14.17
N ASN A 33 -12.65 10.94 14.41
CA ASN A 33 -12.35 11.94 15.44
C ASN A 33 -12.80 11.58 16.87
N LYS A 34 -12.92 10.28 17.16
CA LYS A 34 -13.30 9.72 18.47
C LYS A 34 -12.11 9.44 19.39
N LEU A 35 -10.89 9.58 18.88
CA LEU A 35 -9.66 9.22 19.58
C LEU A 35 -9.12 10.38 20.40
N SER A 36 -8.51 10.07 21.55
CA SER A 36 -7.71 11.05 22.26
C SER A 36 -6.50 11.46 21.41
N LYS A 37 -5.88 12.61 21.73
CA LYS A 37 -4.68 13.07 21.02
C LYS A 37 -3.54 12.05 21.06
N ASN A 38 -3.39 11.35 22.19
CA ASN A 38 -2.35 10.34 22.36
C ASN A 38 -2.66 9.08 21.54
N ASP A 39 -3.90 8.60 21.57
CA ASP A 39 -4.31 7.42 20.79
C ASP A 39 -4.22 7.70 19.29
N LYS A 40 -4.61 8.92 18.86
CA LYS A 40 -4.46 9.36 17.48
C LYS A 40 -3.00 9.32 17.03
N LYS A 41 -2.09 9.83 17.86
CA LYS A 41 -0.64 9.79 17.58
C LYS A 41 -0.12 8.35 17.47
N LEU A 42 -0.50 7.48 18.40
CA LEU A 42 -0.11 6.07 18.35
C LEU A 42 -0.63 5.37 17.09
N LEU A 43 -1.87 5.67 16.71
CA LEU A 43 -2.49 5.10 15.52
C LEU A 43 -1.85 5.62 14.22
N GLU A 44 -1.46 6.90 14.17
CA GLU A 44 -0.67 7.46 13.06
C GLU A 44 0.72 6.81 12.95
N GLU A 45 1.40 6.58 14.07
CA GLU A 45 2.68 5.86 14.10
C GLU A 45 2.54 4.41 13.61
N HIS A 46 1.46 3.72 14.03
CA HIS A 46 1.13 2.38 13.54
C HIS A 46 0.87 2.37 12.03
N LYS A 47 0.02 3.29 11.54
CA LYS A 47 -0.25 3.47 10.11
C LYS A 47 1.03 3.66 9.30
N ASN A 48 1.96 4.48 9.79
CA ASN A 48 3.23 4.73 9.10
C ASN A 48 4.10 3.48 9.03
N LYS A 49 4.20 2.71 10.12
CA LYS A 49 4.93 1.42 10.12
C LYS A 49 4.30 0.42 9.15
N LEU A 50 2.96 0.35 9.15
CA LEU A 50 2.22 -0.54 8.27
C LEU A 50 2.39 -0.16 6.79
N LEU A 51 2.38 1.13 6.45
CA LEU A 51 2.65 1.62 5.09
C LEU A 51 4.06 1.27 4.61
N LEU A 52 5.07 1.38 5.48
CA LEU A 52 6.44 0.99 5.15
C LEU A 52 6.51 -0.51 4.85
N LYS A 53 5.93 -1.33 5.73
CA LYS A 53 5.89 -2.79 5.55
C LYS A 53 5.16 -3.19 4.27
N PHE A 54 4.00 -2.58 4.00
CA PHE A 54 3.24 -2.81 2.77
C PHE A 54 4.09 -2.48 1.54
N ARG A 55 4.77 -1.32 1.54
CA ARG A 55 5.62 -0.88 0.42
C ARG A 55 6.75 -1.87 0.16
N ASP A 56 7.43 -2.32 1.21
CA ASP A 56 8.57 -3.23 1.08
C ASP A 56 8.12 -4.60 0.55
N GLU A 57 7.01 -5.12 1.09
CA GLU A 57 6.46 -6.39 0.64
C GLU A 57 5.92 -6.31 -0.79
N PHE A 58 5.30 -5.19 -1.16
CA PHE A 58 4.82 -4.94 -2.52
C PHE A 58 5.99 -4.92 -3.50
N ARG A 59 7.07 -4.20 -3.17
CA ARG A 59 8.28 -4.14 -4.00
C ARG A 59 8.94 -5.50 -4.17
N LYS A 60 9.03 -6.27 -3.09
CA LYS A 60 9.60 -7.62 -3.10
C LYS A 60 8.86 -8.56 -4.06
N HIS A 61 7.53 -8.46 -4.14
CA HIS A 61 6.71 -9.33 -4.99
C HIS A 61 6.51 -8.80 -6.42
N ASN A 62 6.88 -7.56 -6.69
CA ASN A 62 6.57 -6.89 -7.96
C ASN A 62 7.81 -6.31 -8.66
N VAL A 63 9.00 -6.90 -8.46
CA VAL A 63 10.26 -6.35 -8.98
C VAL A 63 10.21 -6.15 -10.51
N GLU A 64 9.80 -7.16 -11.27
CA GLU A 64 9.75 -7.08 -12.74
C GLU A 64 8.62 -6.17 -13.22
N GLN A 65 7.46 -6.24 -12.55
CA GLN A 65 6.34 -5.36 -12.84
C GLN A 65 6.72 -3.88 -12.63
N LEU A 66 7.47 -3.58 -11.57
CA LEU A 66 7.94 -2.22 -11.30
C LEU A 66 8.94 -1.72 -12.36
N LYS A 67 9.81 -2.58 -12.88
CA LYS A 67 10.69 -2.22 -14.00
C LYS A 67 9.89 -1.86 -15.25
N ILE A 68 8.97 -2.74 -15.65
CA ILE A 68 8.09 -2.54 -16.81
C ILE A 68 7.26 -1.26 -16.63
N TYR A 69 6.68 -1.06 -15.45
CA TYR A 69 5.91 0.15 -15.14
C TYR A 69 6.77 1.41 -15.30
N ASN A 70 7.99 1.43 -14.74
CA ASN A 70 8.88 2.58 -14.84
C ASN A 70 9.29 2.87 -16.29
N GLU A 71 9.51 1.85 -17.11
CA GLU A 71 9.80 2.00 -18.55
C GLU A 71 8.61 2.52 -19.34
N LEU A 72 7.38 2.18 -18.92
CA LEU A 72 6.16 2.65 -19.58
C LEU A 72 5.78 4.08 -19.19
N VAL A 73 6.07 4.50 -17.95
CA VAL A 73 5.68 5.81 -17.41
C VAL A 73 6.73 6.90 -17.68
N ASN A 74 8.01 6.57 -17.68
CA ASN A 74 9.10 7.55 -17.88
C ASN A 74 9.57 7.66 -19.34
N LYS A 75 8.74 7.24 -20.30
CA LYS A 75 8.94 7.47 -21.74
C LYS A 75 8.44 8.86 -22.13
#